data_AF-M4RI25-F1
#
_entry.id   AF-M4RI25-F1
#
_cell.length_a   1.000
_cell.length_b   1.000
_cell.length_c   1.000
_cell.angle_alpha   90.00
_cell.angle_beta   90.00
_cell.angle_gamma   90.00
#
_symmetry.space_group_name_H-M   'P 1'
#
loop_
_entity.id
_entity.type
_entity.pdbx_description
1 polymer ?
#
loop_
_entity_poly.entity_id
_entity_poly.type
_entity_poly.pdbx_seq_one_letter_code
_entity_poly.pdbx_strand_id
1 'polypeptide(L)'
;MGILLELIRIHRLRWLFLLNRHGLKKQNFNETLDLLRPVAYFFAFLYFSLTLTHFFLLQETFKWTLFTTALMTATVSLVIGLKASKISSARHSLTILLLMLMASSNSLLHLWFSEAPEQTTNIFVTIIATGIVLSNRNHWTASILFNWIGWFTVNFTLEIALIQHFFFAMTMSTLLSWFAHLARKN
;
A
#
# COMPACT_ATOMS: atom_id res chain seq x y z
N MET A 1 -55.14 -8.96 28.90
CA MET A 1 -54.67 -8.29 27.67
C MET A 1 -53.36 -7.50 27.85
N GLY A 2 -53.02 -6.98 29.04
CA GLY A 2 -51.80 -6.17 29.26
C GLY A 2 -50.46 -6.92 29.14
N ILE A 3 -50.36 -8.17 29.60
CA ILE A 3 -49.09 -8.93 29.63
C ILE A 3 -48.55 -9.22 28.22
N LEU A 4 -49.44 -9.47 27.26
CA LEU A 4 -49.07 -9.76 25.86
C LEU A 4 -48.47 -8.52 25.17
N LEU A 5 -48.99 -7.33 25.47
CA LEU A 5 -48.49 -6.07 24.92
C LEU A 5 -47.11 -5.71 25.50
N GLU A 6 -46.88 -5.99 26.78
CA GLU A 6 -45.59 -5.78 27.45
C GLU A 6 -44.47 -6.66 26.85
N LEU A 7 -44.77 -7.95 26.59
CA LEU A 7 -43.84 -8.90 25.97
C LEU A 7 -43.44 -8.50 24.55
N ILE A 8 -44.41 -8.03 23.74
CA ILE A 8 -44.15 -7.53 22.39
C ILE A 8 -43.25 -6.29 22.43
N ARG A 9 -43.47 -5.39 23.40
CA ARG A 9 -42.65 -4.17 23.58
C ARG A 9 -41.20 -4.51 23.93
N ILE A 10 -40.98 -5.47 24.85
CA ILE A 10 -39.64 -5.90 25.26
C ILE A 10 -38.90 -6.57 24.09
N HIS A 11 -39.58 -7.44 23.32
CA HIS A 11 -38.97 -8.09 22.15
C HIS A 11 -38.58 -7.09 21.07
N ARG A 12 -39.41 -6.06 20.82
CA ARG A 12 -39.12 -5.00 19.84
C ARG A 12 -37.93 -4.14 20.25
N LEU A 13 -37.84 -3.77 21.54
CA LEU A 13 -36.70 -3.02 22.09
C LEU A 13 -35.40 -3.82 22.00
N ARG A 14 -35.43 -5.12 22.30
CA ARG A 14 -34.28 -6.02 22.16
C ARG A 14 -33.81 -6.13 20.70
N TRP A 15 -34.74 -6.21 19.75
CA TRP A 15 -34.42 -6.23 18.31
C TRP A 15 -33.80 -4.92 17.83
N LEU A 16 -34.36 -3.78 18.24
CA LEU A 16 -33.81 -2.45 17.92
C LEU A 16 -32.41 -2.26 18.51
N PHE A 17 -32.18 -2.74 19.74
CA PHE A 17 -30.87 -2.68 20.39
C PHE A 17 -29.84 -3.54 19.65
N LEU A 18 -30.21 -4.75 19.20
CA LEU A 18 -29.34 -5.63 18.42
C LEU A 18 -29.01 -5.05 17.03
N LEU A 19 -30.00 -4.47 16.34
CA LEU A 19 -29.80 -3.78 15.06
C LEU A 19 -28.87 -2.57 15.21
N ASN A 20 -29.06 -1.76 16.25
CA ASN A 20 -28.21 -0.61 16.52
C ASN A 20 -26.77 -1.06 16.86
N ARG A 21 -26.62 -2.14 17.65
CA ARG A 21 -25.29 -2.72 17.92
C ARG A 21 -24.60 -3.21 16.65
N HIS A 22 -25.33 -3.84 15.75
CA HIS A 22 -24.80 -4.25 14.44
C HIS A 22 -24.43 -3.06 13.55
N GLY A 23 -25.25 -2.00 13.55
CA GLY A 23 -24.96 -0.75 12.84
C GLY A 23 -23.71 -0.06 13.36
N LEU A 24 -23.60 0.13 14.68
CA LEU A 24 -22.43 0.71 15.34
C LEU A 24 -21.16 -0.13 15.14
N LYS A 25 -21.27 -1.47 15.18
CA LYS A 25 -20.12 -2.36 14.92
C LYS A 25 -19.66 -2.28 13.46
N LYS A 26 -20.59 -2.16 12.52
CA LYS A 26 -20.29 -1.99 11.08
C LYS A 26 -19.71 -0.61 10.76
N GLN A 27 -20.17 0.44 11.45
CA GLN A 27 -19.67 1.80 11.32
C GLN A 27 -18.26 1.95 11.91
N ASN A 28 -18.03 1.45 13.13
CA ASN A 28 -16.69 1.43 13.74
C ASN A 28 -15.68 0.59 12.94
N PHE A 29 -16.11 -0.52 12.33
CA PHE A 29 -15.27 -1.35 11.46
C PHE A 29 -14.93 -0.66 10.12
N ASN A 30 -15.84 0.16 9.59
CA ASN A 30 -15.59 0.98 8.40
C ASN A 30 -14.66 2.15 8.71
N GLU A 31 -14.79 2.79 9.89
CA GLU A 31 -13.92 3.89 10.32
C GLU A 31 -12.48 3.43 10.63
N THR A 32 -12.29 2.18 11.05
CA THR A 32 -10.95 1.61 11.31
C THR A 32 -10.22 1.09 10.07
N LEU A 33 -10.86 1.01 8.89
CA LEU A 33 -10.28 0.36 7.71
C LEU A 33 -10.26 1.20 6.42
N ASP A 34 -10.56 2.50 6.47
CA ASP A 34 -10.28 3.41 5.34
C ASP A 34 -8.82 3.89 5.38
N LEU A 35 -7.91 2.99 5.02
CA LEU A 35 -6.48 3.30 4.88
C LEU A 35 -6.15 4.09 3.61
N LEU A 36 -7.09 4.23 2.66
CA LEU A 36 -6.77 4.81 1.36
C LEU A 36 -6.30 6.26 1.50
N ARG A 37 -7.05 7.09 2.24
CA ARG A 37 -6.69 8.50 2.45
C ARG A 37 -5.34 8.67 3.14
N PRO A 38 -5.06 8.07 4.32
CA PRO A 38 -3.77 8.25 4.97
C PRO A 38 -2.60 7.71 4.13
N VAL A 39 -2.76 6.56 3.47
CA VAL A 39 -1.74 6.02 2.56
C VAL A 39 -1.48 6.96 1.40
N ALA A 40 -2.52 7.49 0.77
CA ALA A 40 -2.39 8.41 -0.36
C ALA A 40 -1.69 9.73 0.04
N TYR A 41 -2.00 10.30 1.21
CA TYR A 41 -1.28 11.50 1.67
C TYR A 41 0.17 11.20 2.06
N PHE A 42 0.43 10.05 2.70
CA PHE A 42 1.80 9.63 2.99
C PHE A 42 2.61 9.48 1.69
N PHE A 43 2.05 8.82 0.67
CA PHE A 43 2.69 8.67 -0.63
C PHE A 43 2.89 10.02 -1.33
N ALA A 44 1.91 10.92 -1.27
CA ALA A 44 2.04 12.26 -1.82
C ALA A 44 3.23 13.00 -1.22
N PHE A 45 3.35 13.00 0.12
CA PHE A 45 4.45 13.64 0.82
C PHE A 45 5.80 12.99 0.53
N LEU A 46 5.88 11.65 0.63
CA LEU A 46 7.11 10.89 0.38
C LEU A 46 7.62 11.14 -1.04
N TYR A 47 6.76 10.97 -2.05
CA TYR A 47 7.16 11.11 -3.44
C TYR A 47 7.40 12.55 -3.86
N PHE A 48 6.73 13.52 -3.24
CA PHE A 48 7.08 14.93 -3.41
C PHE A 48 8.49 15.21 -2.86
N SER A 49 8.81 14.68 -1.68
CA SER A 49 10.15 14.80 -1.11
C SER A 49 11.20 14.12 -1.99
N LEU A 50 10.93 12.91 -2.50
CA LEU A 50 11.81 12.22 -3.45
C LEU A 50 11.97 13.00 -4.76
N THR A 51 10.93 13.68 -5.25
CA THR A 51 11.02 14.54 -6.43
C THR A 51 12.06 15.65 -6.22
N LEU A 52 12.05 16.30 -5.06
CA LEU A 52 13.05 17.31 -4.71
C LEU A 52 14.44 16.69 -4.61
N THR A 53 14.58 15.57 -3.88
CA THR A 53 15.85 14.86 -3.76
C THR A 53 16.41 14.44 -5.12
N HIS A 54 15.57 13.93 -6.02
CA HIS A 54 15.94 13.55 -7.38
C HIS A 54 16.44 14.74 -8.18
N PHE A 55 15.78 15.90 -8.07
CA PHE A 55 16.18 17.11 -8.77
C PHE A 55 17.58 17.59 -8.35
N PHE A 56 17.88 17.55 -7.05
CA PHE A 56 19.12 18.10 -6.49
C PHE A 56 20.29 17.11 -6.46
N LEU A 57 20.05 15.81 -6.31
CA LEU A 57 21.11 14.82 -6.01
C LEU A 57 21.39 13.82 -7.13
N LEU A 58 20.46 13.58 -8.06
CA LEU A 58 20.68 12.57 -9.11
C LEU A 58 21.49 13.10 -10.29
N GLN A 59 22.21 12.18 -10.93
CA GLN A 59 22.98 12.44 -12.14
C GLN A 59 22.07 12.66 -13.35
N GLU A 60 22.48 13.53 -14.27
CA GLU A 60 21.67 13.98 -15.41
C GLU A 60 21.20 12.85 -16.35
N THR A 61 21.94 11.74 -16.43
CA THR A 61 21.63 10.61 -17.32
C THR A 61 20.27 9.97 -17.04
N PHE A 62 19.85 9.89 -15.77
CA PHE A 62 18.59 9.25 -15.38
C PHE A 62 17.74 10.08 -14.40
N LYS A 63 18.23 11.25 -13.98
CA LYS A 63 17.53 12.20 -13.11
C LYS A 63 16.13 12.52 -13.60
N TRP A 64 15.96 12.88 -14.87
CA TRP A 64 14.67 13.34 -15.38
C TRP A 64 13.61 12.24 -15.38
N THR A 65 13.98 10.99 -15.65
CA THR A 65 13.06 9.86 -15.58
C THR A 65 12.62 9.59 -14.15
N LEU A 66 13.54 9.59 -13.19
CA LEU A 66 13.19 9.36 -11.78
C LEU A 66 12.48 10.55 -11.15
N PHE A 67 12.81 11.77 -11.55
CA PHE A 67 12.11 13.00 -11.16
C PHE A 67 10.65 12.97 -11.64
N THR A 68 10.43 12.73 -12.93
CA THR A 68 9.09 12.78 -13.53
C THR A 68 8.19 11.67 -12.99
N THR A 69 8.71 10.45 -12.83
CA THR A 69 7.94 9.34 -12.26
C THR A 69 7.63 9.55 -10.77
N ALA A 70 8.56 10.14 -10.00
CA ALA A 70 8.28 10.51 -8.61
C ALA A 70 7.22 11.61 -8.52
N LEU A 71 7.31 12.66 -9.34
CA LEU A 71 6.35 13.76 -9.36
C LEU A 71 4.95 13.29 -9.78
N MET A 72 4.89 12.41 -10.78
CA MET A 72 3.64 11.79 -11.21
C MET A 72 3.02 10.98 -10.06
N THR A 73 3.82 10.17 -9.36
CA THR A 73 3.36 9.39 -8.21
C THR A 73 2.85 10.29 -7.09
N ALA A 74 3.56 11.38 -6.77
CA ALA A 74 3.13 12.37 -5.80
C ALA A 74 1.80 13.02 -6.17
N THR A 75 1.66 13.43 -7.43
CA THR A 75 0.46 14.10 -7.96
C THR A 75 -0.75 13.17 -7.93
N VAL A 76 -0.60 11.94 -8.44
CA VAL A 76 -1.68 10.93 -8.43
C VAL A 76 -2.09 10.61 -7.00
N SER A 77 -1.13 10.45 -6.09
CA SER A 77 -1.39 10.19 -4.67
C SER A 77 -2.13 11.35 -4.01
N LEU A 78 -1.76 12.60 -4.30
CA LEU A 78 -2.45 13.78 -3.79
C LEU A 78 -3.90 13.84 -4.27
N VAL A 79 -4.12 13.63 -5.58
CA VAL A 79 -5.47 13.62 -6.16
C VAL A 79 -6.32 12.52 -5.52
N ILE A 80 -5.77 11.32 -5.33
CA ILE A 80 -6.46 10.22 -4.65
C ILE A 80 -6.77 10.58 -3.20
N GLY A 81 -5.83 11.15 -2.45
CA GLY A 81 -6.05 11.58 -1.06
C GLY A 81 -7.18 12.60 -0.93
N LEU A 82 -7.20 13.61 -1.81
CA LEU A 82 -8.25 14.63 -1.89
C LEU A 82 -9.62 14.05 -2.27
N LYS A 83 -9.64 13.01 -3.10
CA LYS A 83 -10.86 12.37 -3.60
C LYS A 83 -11.22 11.08 -2.88
N ALA A 84 -10.51 10.67 -1.83
CA ALA A 84 -10.65 9.37 -1.20
C ALA A 84 -12.09 9.07 -0.74
N SER A 85 -12.79 10.07 -0.18
CA SER A 85 -14.20 9.93 0.24
C SER A 85 -15.20 9.73 -0.89
N LYS A 86 -14.79 10.01 -2.14
CA LYS A 86 -15.59 9.78 -3.35
C LYS A 86 -15.30 8.42 -4.01
N ILE A 87 -14.24 7.74 -3.59
CA ILE A 87 -13.88 6.41 -4.08
C ILE A 87 -14.66 5.39 -3.27
N SER A 88 -15.36 4.48 -3.95
CA SER A 88 -16.11 3.43 -3.28
C SER A 88 -15.18 2.51 -2.48
N SER A 89 -15.62 2.08 -1.31
CA SER A 89 -14.84 1.20 -0.41
C SER A 89 -14.36 -0.09 -1.11
N ALA A 90 -15.17 -0.64 -2.03
CA ALA A 90 -14.80 -1.80 -2.84
C ALA A 90 -13.54 -1.59 -3.71
N ARG A 91 -13.22 -0.33 -4.06
CA ARG A 91 -12.05 0.04 -4.89
C ARG A 91 -10.84 0.48 -4.07
N HIS A 92 -10.98 0.67 -2.75
CA HIS A 92 -9.89 1.19 -1.92
C HIS A 92 -8.66 0.30 -1.98
N SER A 93 -8.83 -1.01 -1.77
CA SER A 93 -7.69 -1.95 -1.79
C SER A 93 -7.00 -2.03 -3.15
N LEU A 94 -7.77 -1.98 -4.25
CA LEU A 94 -7.20 -1.93 -5.59
C LEU A 94 -6.45 -0.60 -5.83
N THR A 95 -6.98 0.50 -5.32
CA THR A 95 -6.33 1.82 -5.47
C THR A 95 -5.02 1.87 -4.69
N ILE A 96 -4.99 1.32 -3.47
CA ILE A 96 -3.75 1.16 -2.70
C ILE A 96 -2.76 0.27 -3.46
N LEU A 97 -3.21 -0.84 -4.06
CA LEU A 97 -2.34 -1.68 -4.89
C LEU A 97 -1.71 -0.88 -6.02
N LEU A 98 -2.49 -0.09 -6.76
CA LEU A 98 -1.96 0.73 -7.85
C LEU A 98 -0.92 1.74 -7.36
N LEU A 99 -1.15 2.40 -6.22
CA LEU A 99 -0.16 3.28 -5.60
C LEU A 99 1.13 2.53 -5.23
N MET A 100 1.01 1.32 -4.64
CA MET A 100 2.16 0.47 -4.33
C MET A 100 2.94 0.08 -5.59
N LEU A 101 2.25 -0.27 -6.69
CA LEU A 101 2.91 -0.61 -7.95
C LEU A 101 3.62 0.59 -8.59
N MET A 102 3.06 1.79 -8.49
CA MET A 102 3.77 3.01 -8.91
C MET A 102 5.05 3.21 -8.09
N ALA A 103 4.97 3.01 -6.78
CA ALA A 103 6.14 3.11 -5.92
C ALA A 103 7.22 2.08 -6.23
N SER A 104 6.83 0.81 -6.35
CA SER A 104 7.73 -0.28 -6.76
C SER A 104 8.33 -0.05 -8.14
N SER A 105 7.57 0.51 -9.09
CA SER A 105 8.08 0.87 -10.41
C SER A 105 9.16 1.93 -10.31
N ASN A 106 8.98 2.97 -9.48
CA ASN A 106 10.01 3.98 -9.26
C ASN A 106 11.28 3.37 -8.63
N SER A 107 11.14 2.47 -7.65
CA SER A 107 12.27 1.72 -7.06
C SER A 107 13.01 0.86 -8.10
N LEU A 108 12.27 0.16 -8.96
CA LEU A 108 12.84 -0.69 -10.02
C LEU A 108 13.55 0.14 -11.10
N LEU A 109 12.95 1.26 -11.52
CA LEU A 109 13.61 2.19 -12.45
C LEU A 109 14.89 2.76 -11.82
N HIS A 110 14.87 3.04 -10.52
CA HIS A 110 16.05 3.53 -9.83
C HIS A 110 17.17 2.49 -9.86
N LEU A 111 16.88 1.22 -9.58
CA LEU A 111 17.85 0.13 -9.70
C LEU A 111 18.34 -0.04 -11.14
N TRP A 112 17.42 -0.03 -12.12
CA TRP A 112 17.74 -0.22 -13.53
C TRP A 112 18.69 0.84 -14.06
N PHE A 113 18.42 2.12 -13.82
CA PHE A 113 19.21 3.19 -14.43
C PHE A 113 20.49 3.52 -13.67
N SER A 114 20.54 3.27 -12.36
CA SER A 114 21.75 3.52 -11.59
C SER A 114 22.73 2.35 -11.62
N GLU A 115 22.24 1.14 -11.93
CA GLU A 115 22.99 -0.13 -11.87
C GLU A 115 23.62 -0.40 -10.50
N ALA A 116 23.23 0.37 -9.49
CA ALA A 116 23.80 0.33 -8.15
C ALA A 116 23.00 -0.67 -7.30
N PRO A 117 23.61 -1.77 -6.85
CA PRO A 117 22.91 -2.85 -6.13
C PRO A 117 22.22 -2.35 -4.85
N GLU A 118 22.76 -1.31 -4.22
CA GLU A 118 22.22 -0.64 -3.03
C GLU A 118 20.79 -0.13 -3.27
N GLN A 119 20.41 0.17 -4.50
CA GLN A 119 19.07 0.65 -4.84
C GLN A 119 18.00 -0.45 -4.78
N THR A 120 18.40 -1.72 -4.64
CA THR A 120 17.49 -2.78 -4.18
C THR A 120 16.85 -2.41 -2.84
N THR A 121 17.46 -1.48 -2.10
CA THR A 121 16.93 -0.97 -0.86
C THR A 121 15.52 -0.41 -0.98
N ASN A 122 15.29 0.36 -2.03
CA ASN A 122 13.99 0.97 -2.29
C ASN A 122 12.92 -0.09 -2.57
N ILE A 123 13.31 -1.25 -3.11
CA ILE A 123 12.41 -2.37 -3.39
C ILE A 123 12.00 -3.06 -2.08
N PHE A 124 12.93 -3.31 -1.15
CA PHE A 124 12.55 -3.92 0.13
C PHE A 124 11.58 -3.05 0.92
N VAL A 125 11.74 -1.72 0.91
CA VAL A 125 10.84 -0.79 1.60
C VAL A 125 9.43 -0.93 1.05
N THR A 126 9.29 -1.03 -0.29
CA THR A 126 7.98 -1.23 -0.92
C THR A 126 7.37 -2.61 -0.60
N ILE A 127 8.19 -3.65 -0.49
CA ILE A 127 7.74 -4.99 -0.07
C ILE A 127 7.19 -4.95 1.37
N ILE A 128 7.91 -4.35 2.31
CA ILE A 128 7.46 -4.25 3.72
C ILE A 128 6.18 -3.43 3.79
N ALA A 129 6.16 -2.26 3.14
CA ALA A 129 4.99 -1.39 3.09
C ALA A 129 3.75 -2.11 2.54
N THR A 130 3.90 -2.96 1.52
CA THR A 130 2.82 -3.79 0.95
C THR A 130 2.10 -4.60 2.04
N GLY A 131 2.84 -5.21 2.96
CA GLY A 131 2.30 -6.01 4.05
C GLY A 131 1.49 -5.21 5.06
N ILE A 132 1.93 -3.97 5.30
CA ILE A 132 1.27 -3.03 6.21
C ILE A 132 -0.04 -2.53 5.57
N VAL A 133 -0.01 -2.08 4.32
CA VAL A 133 -1.13 -1.30 3.74
C VAL A 133 -2.19 -2.16 3.05
N LEU A 134 -1.85 -3.31 2.46
CA LEU A 134 -2.82 -4.16 1.77
C LEU A 134 -3.45 -5.17 2.72
N SER A 135 -4.79 -5.14 2.84
CA SER A 135 -5.56 -6.17 3.57
C SER A 135 -5.96 -7.35 2.70
N ASN A 136 -6.06 -7.15 1.38
CA ASN A 136 -6.44 -8.19 0.45
C ASN A 136 -5.22 -9.05 0.11
N ARG A 137 -5.30 -10.36 0.38
CA ARG A 137 -4.21 -11.30 0.11
C ARG A 137 -3.81 -11.35 -1.37
N ASN A 138 -4.78 -11.30 -2.29
CA ASN A 138 -4.47 -11.34 -3.72
C ASN A 138 -3.72 -10.09 -4.16
N HIS A 139 -4.10 -8.91 -3.64
CA HIS A 139 -3.36 -7.67 -3.92
C HIS A 139 -1.97 -7.69 -3.29
N TRP A 140 -1.84 -8.20 -2.05
CA TRP A 140 -0.54 -8.40 -1.42
C TRP A 140 0.35 -9.31 -2.28
N THR A 141 -0.13 -10.49 -2.67
CA THR A 141 0.61 -11.44 -3.51
C THR A 141 0.99 -10.79 -4.85
N ALA A 142 0.08 -10.06 -5.50
CA ALA A 142 0.37 -9.38 -6.76
C ALA A 142 1.51 -8.37 -6.63
N SER A 143 1.51 -7.56 -5.56
CA SER A 143 2.59 -6.61 -5.29
C SER A 143 3.93 -7.30 -4.98
N ILE A 144 3.92 -8.37 -4.20
CA ILE A 144 5.14 -9.16 -3.92
C ILE A 144 5.70 -9.74 -5.22
N LEU A 145 4.87 -10.40 -6.03
CA LEU A 145 5.31 -10.97 -7.31
C LEU A 145 5.84 -9.90 -8.26
N PHE A 146 5.20 -8.73 -8.32
CA PHE A 146 5.68 -7.61 -9.14
C PHE A 146 7.11 -7.19 -8.77
N ASN A 147 7.39 -7.04 -7.47
CA ASN A 147 8.72 -6.65 -7.00
C ASN A 147 9.77 -7.73 -7.27
N TRP A 148 9.44 -9.00 -7.02
CA TRP A 148 10.36 -10.11 -7.27
C TRP A 148 10.67 -10.29 -8.75
N ILE A 149 9.64 -10.30 -9.61
CA ILE A 149 9.82 -10.43 -11.05
C ILE A 149 10.65 -9.25 -11.58
N GLY A 150 10.28 -8.02 -11.21
CA GLY A 150 11.02 -6.83 -11.63
C GLY A 150 12.48 -6.87 -11.19
N TRP A 151 12.74 -7.25 -9.93
CA TRP A 151 14.11 -7.34 -9.41
C TRP A 151 14.92 -8.41 -10.15
N PHE A 152 14.36 -9.60 -10.38
CA PHE A 152 15.04 -10.63 -11.18
C PHE A 152 15.31 -10.17 -12.61
N THR A 153 14.35 -9.53 -13.27
CA THR A 153 14.54 -8.99 -14.62
C THR A 153 15.71 -8.00 -14.66
N VAL A 154 15.78 -7.07 -13.70
CA VAL A 154 16.89 -6.11 -13.64
C VAL A 154 18.23 -6.81 -13.41
N ASN A 155 18.31 -7.70 -12.41
CA ASN A 155 19.57 -8.35 -12.04
C ASN A 155 20.09 -9.29 -13.12
N PHE A 156 19.22 -10.03 -13.81
CA PHE A 156 19.65 -10.90 -14.91
C PHE A 156 20.00 -10.13 -16.19
N THR A 157 19.39 -8.98 -16.43
CA THR A 157 19.69 -8.19 -17.63
C THR A 157 20.96 -7.38 -17.47
N LEU A 158 21.23 -6.85 -16.28
CA LEU A 158 22.34 -5.92 -16.02
C LEU A 158 23.50 -6.57 -15.25
N GLU A 159 23.40 -7.85 -14.91
CA GLU A 159 24.42 -8.62 -14.18
C GLU A 159 24.91 -7.91 -12.89
N ILE A 160 23.97 -7.33 -12.14
CA ILE A 160 24.25 -6.53 -10.95
C ILE A 160 25.00 -7.35 -9.88
N ALA A 161 25.97 -6.74 -9.21
CA ALA A 161 26.74 -7.38 -8.14
C ALA A 161 25.88 -7.66 -6.88
N LEU A 162 26.41 -8.47 -5.95
CA LEU A 162 25.80 -8.73 -4.63
C LEU A 162 24.40 -9.37 -4.66
N ILE A 163 24.02 -10.03 -5.76
CA ILE A 163 22.72 -10.72 -5.93
C ILE A 163 22.35 -11.57 -4.71
N GLN A 164 23.28 -12.36 -4.16
CA GLN A 164 23.00 -13.22 -3.01
C GLN A 164 22.60 -12.42 -1.76
N HIS A 165 23.34 -11.35 -1.45
CA HIS A 165 23.06 -10.50 -0.29
C HIS A 165 21.64 -9.90 -0.39
N PHE A 166 21.33 -9.33 -1.55
CA PHE A 166 20.04 -8.68 -1.77
C PHE A 166 18.88 -9.68 -1.95
N PHE A 167 19.14 -10.89 -2.43
CA PHE A 167 18.17 -11.98 -2.44
C PHE A 167 17.71 -12.35 -1.03
N PHE A 168 18.65 -12.50 -0.08
CA PHE A 168 18.31 -12.76 1.32
C PHE A 168 17.56 -11.58 1.94
N ALA A 169 17.98 -10.34 1.67
CA ALA A 169 17.29 -9.14 2.14
C ALA A 169 15.84 -9.05 1.62
N MET A 170 15.62 -9.33 0.33
CA MET A 170 14.28 -9.39 -0.29
C MET A 170 13.40 -10.49 0.33
N THR A 171 14.00 -11.65 0.63
CA THR A 171 13.32 -12.76 1.30
C THR A 171 12.89 -12.37 2.72
N MET A 172 13.80 -11.84 3.53
CA MET A 172 13.49 -11.36 4.89
C MET A 172 12.41 -10.29 4.87
N SER A 173 12.48 -9.35 3.91
CA SER A 173 11.49 -8.29 3.74
C SER A 173 10.12 -8.84 3.36
N THR A 174 10.07 -9.88 2.53
CA THR A 174 8.82 -10.59 2.18
C THR A 174 8.22 -11.29 3.41
N LEU A 175 9.05 -11.91 4.25
CA LEU A 175 8.60 -12.52 5.51
C LEU A 175 8.07 -11.47 6.51
N LEU A 176 8.74 -10.33 6.65
CA LEU A 176 8.27 -9.21 7.48
C LEU A 176 6.96 -8.62 6.95
N SER A 177 6.87 -8.43 5.63
CA SER A 177 5.65 -8.01 4.95
C SER A 177 4.50 -8.97 5.24
N TRP A 178 4.76 -10.27 5.12
CA TRP A 178 3.79 -11.31 5.44
C TRP A 178 3.34 -11.27 6.91
N PHE A 179 4.29 -11.14 7.84
CA PHE A 179 4.00 -11.04 9.26
C PHE A 179 3.11 -9.83 9.58
N ALA A 180 3.44 -8.65 9.05
CA ALA A 180 2.63 -7.44 9.19
C ALA A 180 1.23 -7.62 8.58
N HIS A 181 1.14 -8.28 7.43
CA HIS A 181 -0.13 -8.57 6.76
C HIS A 181 -1.02 -9.50 7.60
N LEU A 182 -0.44 -10.53 8.23
CA LEU A 182 -1.17 -11.42 9.14
C LEU A 182 -1.67 -10.69 10.39
N ALA A 183 -0.85 -9.81 10.99
CA ALA A 183 -1.20 -9.07 12.19
C ALA A 183 -2.45 -8.17 12.00
N ARG A 184 -2.73 -7.73 10.76
CA ARG A 184 -3.91 -6.95 10.41
C ARG A 184 -5.21 -7.74 10.25
N LYS A 185 -5.13 -9.05 10.11
CA LYS A 185 -6.30 -9.91 9.86
C LYS A 185 -6.99 -10.36 11.15
N ASN A 186 -6.35 -10.12 12.30
CA ASN A 186 -6.88 -10.40 13.63
C ASN A 186 -7.40 -9.12 14.31
#